data_AF-A0A5M6HRD0-F1
#
_entry.id   AF-A0A5M6HRD0-F1
#
_cell.length_a   1.000
_cell.length_b   1.000
_cell.length_c   1.000
_cell.angle_alpha   90.00
_cell.angle_beta   90.00
_cell.angle_gamma   90.00
#
_symmetry.space_group_name_H-M   'P 1'
#
loop_
_entity.id
_entity.type
_entity.pdbx_description
1 polymer ?
#
loop_
_entity_poly.entity_id
_entity_poly.type
_entity_poly.pdbx_seq_one_letter_code
_entity_poly.pdbx_strand_id
1 'polypeptide(L)'
;MSERKKWTESDAQYLVETLKADRPDLWEIYIQGEIRDKAVPEDTSQWIRMTMRRLFPEPSFDERTDLLSLFRDVVRRELGLED
;
A
#
# COMPACT_ATOMS: atom_id res chain seq x y z
N MET A 1 14.94 0.72 23.70
CA MET A 1 13.85 1.11 22.79
C MET A 1 14.18 0.51 21.44
N SER A 2 13.30 -0.29 20.85
CA SER A 2 13.54 -0.91 19.54
C SER A 2 13.66 0.19 18.49
N GLU A 3 14.67 0.13 17.62
CA GLU A 3 14.81 1.10 16.52
C GLU A 3 13.62 0.93 15.56
N ARG A 4 12.95 2.05 15.22
CA ARG A 4 11.84 2.05 14.25
C ARG A 4 12.37 1.65 12.89
N LYS A 5 11.76 0.64 12.25
CA LYS A 5 12.05 0.24 10.88
C LYS A 5 11.80 1.43 9.95
N LYS A 6 12.81 1.77 9.14
CA LYS A 6 12.67 2.72 8.04
C LYS A 6 12.27 1.95 6.79
N TRP A 7 11.07 2.19 6.29
CA TRP A 7 10.62 1.60 5.03
C TRP A 7 11.35 2.19 3.84
N THR A 8 11.57 1.36 2.84
CA THR A 8 12.22 1.72 1.58
C THR A 8 11.22 1.70 0.43
N GLU A 9 11.56 2.39 -0.66
CA GLU A 9 10.78 2.31 -1.90
C GLU A 9 10.65 0.86 -2.39
N SER A 10 11.68 0.03 -2.19
CA SER A 10 11.64 -1.39 -2.53
C SER A 10 10.65 -2.20 -1.66
N ASP A 11 10.47 -1.86 -0.38
CA ASP A 11 9.43 -2.50 0.45
C ASP A 11 8.03 -2.17 -0.10
N ALA A 12 7.81 -0.91 -0.50
CA ALA A 12 6.55 -0.46 -1.08
C ALA A 12 6.31 -1.07 -2.47
N GLN A 13 7.33 -1.14 -3.34
CA GLN A 13 7.25 -1.82 -4.64
C GLN A 13 6.95 -3.31 -4.47
N TYR A 14 7.56 -3.98 -3.48
CA TYR A 14 7.25 -5.37 -3.19
C TYR A 14 5.78 -5.57 -2.79
N LEU A 15 5.22 -4.65 -2.00
CA LEU A 15 3.79 -4.63 -1.68
C LEU A 15 2.94 -4.41 -2.93
N VAL A 16 3.27 -3.43 -3.78
CA VAL A 16 2.58 -3.13 -5.04
C VAL A 16 2.50 -4.37 -5.94
N GLU A 17 3.65 -5.00 -6.22
CA GLU A 17 3.71 -6.16 -7.11
C GLU A 17 2.96 -7.36 -6.52
N THR A 18 3.02 -7.55 -5.20
CA THR A 18 2.23 -8.59 -4.54
C THR A 18 0.73 -8.32 -4.66
N LEU A 19 0.28 -7.09 -4.47
CA LEU A 19 -1.14 -6.72 -4.58
C LEU A 19 -1.65 -6.89 -6.01
N LYS A 20 -0.88 -6.43 -7.01
CA LYS A 20 -1.18 -6.64 -8.44
C LYS A 20 -1.37 -8.12 -8.77
N ALA A 21 -0.51 -8.99 -8.23
CA ALA A 21 -0.54 -10.43 -8.52
C ALA A 21 -1.62 -11.21 -7.74
N ASP A 22 -1.88 -10.84 -6.48
CA ASP A 22 -2.76 -11.59 -5.56
C ASP A 22 -4.24 -11.40 -5.93
N ARG A 23 -4.68 -10.15 -6.17
CA ARG A 23 -6.07 -9.81 -6.54
C ARG A 23 -6.10 -8.65 -7.55
N PRO A 24 -5.93 -8.94 -8.85
CA PRO A 24 -5.98 -7.92 -9.90
C PRO A 24 -7.30 -7.13 -9.92
N ASP A 25 -8.41 -7.76 -9.53
CA ASP A 25 -9.74 -7.16 -9.41
C ASP A 25 -9.79 -6.06 -8.34
N LEU A 26 -9.25 -6.34 -7.15
CA LEU A 26 -9.18 -5.37 -6.06
C LEU A 26 -8.13 -4.30 -6.30
N TRP A 27 -7.03 -4.66 -6.99
CA TRP A 27 -6.03 -3.71 -7.44
C TRP A 27 -6.64 -2.65 -8.36
N GLU A 28 -7.42 -3.06 -9.37
CA GLU A 28 -8.09 -2.12 -10.27
C GLU A 28 -9.03 -1.18 -9.50
N ILE A 29 -9.79 -1.69 -8.53
CA ILE A 29 -10.66 -0.86 -7.67
C ILE A 29 -9.84 0.19 -6.90
N TYR A 30 -8.71 -0.20 -6.33
CA TYR A 30 -7.82 0.72 -5.63
C TYR A 30 -7.28 1.82 -6.57
N ILE A 31 -6.80 1.44 -7.75
CA ILE A 31 -6.28 2.38 -8.76
C ILE A 31 -7.35 3.37 -9.22
N GLN A 32 -8.57 2.89 -9.50
CA GLN A 32 -9.69 3.77 -9.84
C GLN A 32 -10.04 4.73 -8.70
N GLY A 33 -9.87 4.30 -7.44
CA GLY A 33 -9.99 5.16 -6.26
C GLY A 33 -8.98 6.30 -6.26
N GLU A 34 -7.70 6.00 -6.46
CA GLU A 34 -6.62 7.00 -6.54
C GLU A 34 -6.80 7.98 -7.70
N ILE A 35 -7.15 7.48 -8.90
CA ILE A 35 -7.37 8.33 -10.10
C ILE A 35 -8.54 9.30 -9.89
N ARG A 36 -9.62 8.84 -9.25
CA ARG A 36 -10.85 9.63 -9.07
C ARG A 36 -10.82 10.49 -7.81
N ASP A 37 -9.74 10.42 -7.02
CA ASP A 37 -9.62 10.96 -5.68
C ASP A 37 -10.85 10.59 -4.81
N LYS A 38 -11.21 9.30 -4.81
CA LYS A 38 -12.34 8.76 -4.07
C LYS A 38 -11.89 7.81 -2.98
N ALA A 39 -12.69 7.76 -1.92
CA ALA A 39 -12.54 6.75 -0.89
C ALA A 39 -12.54 5.34 -1.49
N VAL A 40 -11.51 4.57 -1.15
CA VAL A 40 -11.37 3.16 -1.50
C VAL A 40 -12.38 2.34 -0.68
N PRO A 41 -13.13 1.40 -1.29
CA PRO A 41 -14.03 0.51 -0.58
C PRO A 41 -13.38 -0.23 0.60
N GLU A 42 -14.17 -0.54 1.63
CA GLU A 42 -13.66 -1.15 2.86
C GLU A 42 -12.96 -2.49 2.60
N ASP A 43 -13.55 -3.35 1.79
CA ASP A 43 -13.02 -4.65 1.40
C ASP A 43 -11.64 -4.53 0.71
N THR A 44 -11.49 -3.61 -0.24
CA THR A 44 -10.21 -3.31 -0.89
C THR A 44 -9.20 -2.80 0.15
N SER A 45 -9.61 -1.90 1.04
CA SER A 45 -8.71 -1.38 2.09
C SER A 45 -8.27 -2.44 3.09
N GLN A 46 -9.17 -3.37 3.46
CA GLN A 46 -8.87 -4.48 4.36
C GLN A 46 -7.93 -5.48 3.70
N TRP A 47 -8.13 -5.79 2.42
CA TRP A 47 -7.22 -6.63 1.65
C TRP A 47 -5.79 -6.08 1.63
N ILE A 48 -5.61 -4.78 1.34
CA ILE A 48 -4.28 -4.13 1.38
C ILE A 48 -3.64 -4.31 2.77
N ARG A 49 -4.38 -4.01 3.84
CA ARG A 49 -3.89 -4.13 5.23
C ARG A 49 -3.54 -5.57 5.60
N MET A 50 -4.31 -6.56 5.14
CA MET A 50 -4.02 -7.97 5.38
C MET A 50 -2.77 -8.43 4.63
N THR A 51 -2.61 -8.02 3.37
CA THR A 51 -1.40 -8.31 2.58
C THR A 51 -0.17 -7.68 3.23
N MET A 52 -0.25 -6.44 3.70
CA MET A 52 0.83 -5.80 4.46
C MET A 52 1.20 -6.58 5.72
N ARG A 53 0.21 -7.00 6.53
CA ARG A 53 0.46 -7.80 7.74
C ARG A 53 1.10 -9.16 7.41
N ARG A 54 0.75 -9.76 6.27
CA ARG A 54 1.32 -11.02 5.80
C ARG A 54 2.79 -10.86 5.40
N LEU A 55 3.10 -9.81 4.62
CA LEU A 55 4.46 -9.55 4.13
C LEU A 55 5.37 -9.00 5.22
N PHE A 56 4.80 -8.24 6.15
CA PHE A 56 5.53 -7.55 7.21
C PHE A 56 4.80 -7.76 8.56
N PRO A 57 5.06 -8.86 9.28
CA PRO A 57 4.30 -9.25 10.46
C PRO A 57 4.64 -8.47 11.74
N GLU A 58 5.88 -7.97 11.86
CA GLU A 58 6.42 -7.34 13.07
C GLU A 58 6.28 -5.80 13.23
N PRO A 59 5.79 -5.00 12.26
CA PRO A 59 5.78 -3.56 12.42
C PRO A 59 4.70 -3.12 13.42
N SER A 60 5.08 -2.13 14.22
CA SER A 60 4.20 -1.31 15.05
C SER A 60 3.14 -0.60 14.20
N PHE A 61 2.13 -0.02 14.86
CA PHE A 61 1.09 0.74 14.19
C PHE A 61 1.66 1.89 13.36
N ASP A 62 2.55 2.68 13.95
CA ASP A 62 3.17 3.84 13.29
C ASP A 62 3.97 3.43 12.06
N GLU A 63 4.74 2.34 12.14
CA GLU A 63 5.48 1.80 11.00
C GLU A 63 4.52 1.36 9.89
N ARG A 64 3.36 0.77 10.21
CA ARG A 64 2.39 0.41 9.18
C ARG A 64 1.80 1.64 8.49
N THR A 65 1.57 2.71 9.25
CA THR A 65 1.11 3.98 8.68
C THR A 65 2.16 4.58 7.74
N ASP A 66 3.43 4.58 8.14
CA ASP A 66 4.52 5.05 7.25
C ASP A 66 4.58 4.25 5.95
N LEU A 67 4.46 2.92 6.04
CA LEU A 67 4.46 2.06 4.85
C LEU A 67 3.25 2.30 3.96
N LEU A 68 2.06 2.55 4.53
CA LEU A 68 0.87 2.90 3.75
C LEU A 68 1.05 4.21 3.00
N SER A 69 1.63 5.23 3.65
CA SER A 69 1.95 6.50 2.99
C SER A 69 2.93 6.28 1.84
N LEU A 70 4.04 5.58 2.09
CA LEU A 70 5.04 5.31 1.06
C LEU A 70 4.48 4.48 -0.11
N PHE A 71 3.66 3.48 0.19
CA PHE A 71 2.93 2.70 -0.81
C PHE A 71 2.05 3.58 -1.69
N ARG A 72 1.27 4.48 -1.09
CA ARG A 72 0.41 5.40 -1.83
C ARG A 72 1.24 6.32 -2.73
N ASP A 73 2.33 6.86 -2.23
CA ASP A 73 3.23 7.74 -2.99
C ASP A 73 3.81 7.01 -4.22
N VAL A 74 4.29 5.77 -4.03
CA VAL A 74 4.81 4.93 -5.13
C VAL A 74 3.74 4.69 -6.19
N VAL A 75 2.52 4.34 -5.79
CA VAL A 75 1.42 4.09 -6.74
C VAL A 75 1.03 5.37 -7.49
N ARG A 76 0.90 6.50 -6.78
CA ARG A 76 0.56 7.77 -7.43
C ARG A 76 1.63 8.20 -8.43
N ARG A 77 2.92 7.98 -8.13
CA ARG A 77 4.02 8.17 -9.09
C ARG A 77 3.89 7.25 -10.31
N GLU A 78 3.65 5.95 -10.12
CA GLU A 78 3.45 5.00 -11.24
C GLU A 78 2.30 5.42 -12.16
N LEU A 79 1.26 6.06 -11.61
CA LEU A 79 0.10 6.56 -12.34
C LEU A 79 0.29 7.96 -12.94
N GLY A 80 1.41 8.64 -12.68
CA GLY A 80 1.61 10.04 -13.08
C GLY A 80 0.67 11.03 -12.38
N LEU A 81 0.23 10.71 -11.16
CA LEU A 81 -0.64 11.52 -10.29
C LEU A 81 0.15 12.27 -9.21
N GLU A 82 1.43 12.56 -9.47
CA GLU A 82 2.22 13.41 -8.58
C GLU A 82 1.59 14.81 -8.55
N ASP A 83 1.37 15.35 -7.34
CA ASP A 83 0.87 16.73 -7.15
C ASP A 83 1.94 17.78 -7.56
#